data_AF-A0A951KAC9-F1
#
_entry.id   AF-A0A951KAC9-F1
#
_cell.length_a   1.000
_cell.length_b   1.000
_cell.length_c   1.000
_cell.angle_alpha   90.00
_cell.angle_beta   90.00
_cell.angle_gamma   90.00
#
_symmetry.space_group_name_H-M   'P 1'
#
loop_
_entity.id
_entity.type
_entity.pdbx_description
1 polymer ?
#
loop_
_entity_poly.entity_id
_entity_poly.type
_entity_poly.pdbx_seq_one_letter_code
_entity_poly.pdbx_strand_id
1 'polypeptide(L)'
;MSGLLETKSARILTIVLLLQAAAFYGFSRSERTPPHRPLDQFTLGASNWALVQNVDIDKQTLEILKADDLLSRIYQDKTTGRMATLFVAYFETQRTGKAPHSPKNCLPGSGWAPSQSGTIDIRVAGEPDPIHVNRYIVAHGDNQDVVLYWYQSHNRVIASEYAAKIFTVTDSIRYNRSDTSLVRVIVPVAGGDTQSATDAAVSFVQTMFEPLKQFLPV
;
A
#
# COMPACT_ATOMS: atom_id res chain seq x y z
N MET A 1 -47.91 21.01 -29.22
CA MET A 1 -46.62 21.08 -28.48
C MET A 1 -46.18 19.64 -28.26
N SER A 2 -45.47 19.06 -29.24
CA SER A 2 -44.97 17.68 -29.13
C SER A 2 -43.91 17.62 -28.04
N GLY A 3 -44.10 16.74 -27.07
CA GLY A 3 -43.24 16.64 -25.90
C GLY A 3 -41.85 16.14 -26.30
N LEU A 4 -40.80 16.72 -25.70
CA LEU A 4 -39.38 16.36 -25.86
C LEU A 4 -39.06 14.86 -25.67
N LEU A 5 -40.01 14.04 -25.21
CA LEU A 5 -39.88 12.63 -24.89
C LEU A 5 -40.73 11.69 -25.78
N GLU A 6 -41.25 12.16 -26.92
CA GLU A 6 -42.14 11.34 -27.75
C GLU A 6 -41.41 10.21 -28.49
N THR A 7 -40.16 10.41 -28.91
CA THR A 7 -39.39 9.39 -29.66
C THR A 7 -38.55 8.50 -28.73
N LYS A 8 -38.37 7.23 -29.11
CA LYS A 8 -37.48 6.30 -28.38
C LYS A 8 -36.06 6.87 -28.24
N SER A 9 -35.55 7.48 -29.30
CA SER A 9 -34.21 8.10 -29.31
C SER A 9 -34.10 9.26 -28.32
N ALA A 10 -35.12 10.13 -28.24
CA ALA A 10 -35.13 11.22 -27.28
C ALA A 10 -35.16 10.69 -25.83
N ARG A 11 -35.95 9.65 -25.54
CA ARG A 11 -35.97 9.01 -24.21
C ARG A 11 -34.61 8.40 -23.85
N ILE A 12 -33.98 7.66 -24.76
CA ILE A 12 -32.64 7.07 -24.54
C ILE A 12 -31.62 8.17 -24.28
N LEU A 13 -31.61 9.22 -25.10
CA LEU A 13 -30.70 10.36 -24.92
C LEU A 13 -30.92 11.04 -23.57
N THR A 14 -32.16 11.30 -23.17
CA THR A 14 -32.46 11.89 -21.86
C THR A 14 -31.98 11.00 -20.72
N ILE A 15 -32.17 9.68 -20.78
CA ILE A 15 -31.66 8.74 -19.76
C ILE A 15 -30.13 8.82 -19.68
N VAL A 16 -29.43 8.79 -20.83
CA VAL A 16 -27.96 8.90 -20.87
C VAL A 16 -27.48 10.22 -20.27
N LEU A 17 -28.12 11.34 -20.62
CA LEU A 17 -27.76 12.65 -20.08
C LEU A 17 -28.02 12.75 -18.56
N LEU A 18 -29.13 12.18 -18.08
CA LEU A 18 -29.42 12.15 -16.65
C LEU A 18 -28.42 11.26 -15.89
N LEU A 19 -28.05 10.10 -16.45
CA LEU A 19 -27.01 9.23 -15.88
C LEU A 19 -25.65 9.93 -15.86
N GLN A 20 -25.30 10.65 -16.93
CA GLN A 20 -24.05 11.41 -17.00
C GLN A 20 -24.03 12.56 -16.01
N ALA A 21 -25.13 13.32 -15.87
CA ALA A 21 -25.25 14.40 -14.90
C ALA A 21 -25.19 13.87 -13.45
N ALA A 22 -25.87 12.75 -13.17
CA ALA A 22 -25.82 12.09 -11.87
C ALA A 22 -24.41 11.56 -11.55
N ALA A 23 -23.72 10.96 -12.52
CA ALA A 23 -22.33 10.52 -12.38
C ALA A 23 -21.40 11.72 -12.13
N PHE A 24 -21.50 12.78 -12.93
CA PHE A 24 -20.71 13.99 -12.76
C PHE A 24 -20.90 14.58 -11.35
N TYR A 25 -22.14 14.79 -10.92
CA TYR A 25 -22.42 15.36 -9.60
C TYR A 25 -22.02 14.42 -8.45
N GLY A 26 -22.08 13.11 -8.65
CA GLY A 26 -21.61 12.10 -7.69
C GLY A 26 -20.09 12.14 -7.52
N PHE A 27 -19.34 12.15 -8.63
CA PHE A 27 -17.87 12.14 -8.62
C PHE A 27 -17.23 13.51 -8.31
N SER A 28 -17.94 14.62 -8.56
CA SER A 28 -17.46 15.97 -8.22
C SER A 28 -17.54 16.32 -6.73
N ARG A 29 -18.06 15.41 -5.89
CA ARG A 29 -18.04 15.61 -4.43
C ARG A 29 -16.61 15.53 -3.91
N SER A 30 -16.34 16.33 -2.88
CA SER A 30 -15.12 16.16 -2.07
C SER A 30 -15.10 14.73 -1.53
N GLU A 31 -13.96 14.06 -1.63
CA GLU A 31 -13.78 12.78 -0.96
C GLU A 31 -13.82 12.99 0.54
N ARG A 32 -14.30 11.95 1.22
CA ARG A 32 -14.12 11.81 2.65
C ARG A 32 -12.69 11.35 2.89
N THR A 33 -11.92 12.17 3.59
CA THR A 33 -10.58 11.84 4.08
C THR A 33 -10.67 11.53 5.57
N PRO A 34 -10.63 10.25 5.97
CA PRO A 34 -10.56 9.90 7.38
C PRO A 34 -9.31 10.50 8.01
N PRO A 35 -9.37 10.98 9.27
CA PRO A 35 -8.17 11.40 9.98
C PRO A 35 -7.20 10.22 10.11
N HIS A 36 -5.93 10.44 9.79
CA HIS A 36 -4.85 9.50 10.09
C HIS A 36 -3.95 10.04 11.19
N ARG A 37 -3.26 9.13 11.88
CA ARG A 37 -2.19 9.52 12.81
C ARG A 37 -0.91 9.73 12.01
N PRO A 38 -0.12 10.80 12.27
CA PRO A 38 1.15 11.01 11.60
C PRO A 38 2.09 9.80 11.74
N LEU A 39 2.64 9.33 10.63
CA LEU A 39 3.49 8.14 10.59
C LEU A 39 4.83 8.36 11.32
N ASP A 40 5.31 9.60 11.42
CA ASP A 40 6.51 9.96 12.18
C ASP A 40 6.39 9.64 13.68
N GLN A 41 5.17 9.68 14.23
CA GLN A 41 4.84 9.31 15.61
C GLN A 41 4.77 7.80 15.85
N PHE A 42 4.82 6.98 14.79
CA PHE A 42 4.88 5.53 14.96
C PHE A 42 6.06 5.17 15.86
N THR A 43 5.88 4.27 16.81
CA THR A 43 6.98 3.67 17.55
C THR A 43 6.75 2.18 17.65
N LEU A 44 7.82 1.41 17.46
CA LEU A 44 7.77 -0.01 17.76
C LEU A 44 7.95 -0.14 19.27
N GLY A 45 6.96 -0.71 19.95
CA GLY A 45 7.03 -0.97 21.38
C GLY A 45 8.15 -1.94 21.75
N ALA A 46 8.21 -2.34 23.02
CA ALA A 46 9.20 -3.30 23.50
C ALA A 46 9.10 -4.63 22.71
N SER A 47 10.14 -4.94 21.94
CA SER A 47 10.25 -6.16 21.14
C SER A 47 11.71 -6.55 20.91
N ASN A 48 11.93 -7.67 20.21
CA ASN A 48 13.25 -8.09 19.76
C ASN A 48 13.81 -7.18 18.66
N TRP A 49 12.97 -6.44 17.95
CA TRP A 49 13.38 -5.49 16.93
C TRP A 49 13.60 -4.10 17.53
N ALA A 50 14.80 -3.55 17.36
CA ALA A 50 15.18 -2.21 17.80
C ALA A 50 15.27 -1.27 16.60
N LEU A 51 14.78 -0.04 16.74
CA LEU A 51 15.03 1.00 15.74
C LEU A 51 16.52 1.32 15.70
N VAL A 52 17.13 1.24 14.52
CA VAL A 52 18.52 1.63 14.28
C VAL A 52 18.57 3.04 13.70
N GLN A 53 17.72 3.32 12.71
CA GLN A 53 17.83 4.55 11.94
C GLN A 53 16.49 4.96 11.30
N ASN A 54 16.24 6.27 11.25
CA ASN A 54 15.28 6.88 10.32
C ASN A 54 15.98 7.13 8.99
N VAL A 55 15.38 6.67 7.90
CA VAL A 55 15.94 6.77 6.54
C VAL A 55 15.29 7.96 5.85
N ASP A 56 16.09 8.96 5.52
CA ASP A 56 15.62 10.09 4.72
C ASP A 56 15.39 9.64 3.27
N ILE A 57 14.25 10.02 2.72
CA ILE A 57 13.92 9.80 1.30
C ILE A 57 14.29 11.07 0.54
N ASP A 58 15.00 10.91 -0.57
CA ASP A 58 15.41 12.04 -1.40
C ASP A 58 14.20 12.76 -2.01
N LYS A 59 14.39 14.06 -2.30
CA LYS A 59 13.30 14.93 -2.78
C LYS A 59 12.68 14.45 -4.09
N GLN A 60 13.49 13.90 -5.00
CA GLN A 60 12.99 13.43 -6.29
C GLN A 60 12.06 12.23 -6.10
N THR A 61 12.44 11.28 -5.24
CA THR A 61 11.58 10.14 -4.89
C THR A 61 10.28 10.61 -4.23
N LEU A 62 10.32 11.59 -3.32
CA LEU A 62 9.11 12.17 -2.72
C LEU A 62 8.19 12.85 -3.74
N GLU A 63 8.75 13.61 -4.68
CA GLU A 63 8.00 14.27 -5.76
C GLU A 63 7.32 13.29 -6.73
N ILE A 64 7.92 12.11 -6.92
CA ILE A 64 7.35 11.03 -7.74
C ILE A 64 6.29 10.26 -6.95
N LEU A 65 6.58 9.91 -5.70
CA LEU A 65 5.66 9.14 -4.84
C LEU A 65 4.37 9.92 -4.58
N LYS A 66 4.48 11.22 -4.28
CA LYS A 66 3.36 12.10 -3.90
C LYS A 66 2.50 11.56 -2.75
N ALA A 67 3.12 10.80 -1.85
CA ALA A 67 2.50 10.37 -0.60
C ALA A 67 2.22 11.59 0.28
N ASP A 68 1.10 11.57 0.99
CA ASP A 68 0.70 12.63 1.92
C ASP A 68 1.41 12.49 3.28
N ASP A 69 1.79 11.26 3.64
CA ASP A 69 2.60 10.95 4.81
C ASP A 69 3.50 9.74 4.50
N LEU A 70 4.70 9.70 5.08
CA LEU A 70 5.70 8.69 4.76
C LEU A 70 6.58 8.34 5.95
N LEU A 71 6.92 7.06 6.05
CA LEU A 71 7.87 6.52 7.01
C LEU A 71 8.88 5.62 6.32
N SER A 72 10.16 5.79 6.61
CA SER A 72 11.20 4.84 6.22
C SER A 72 12.19 4.64 7.36
N ARG A 73 12.35 3.41 7.85
CA ARG A 73 13.12 3.09 9.05
C ARG A 73 13.81 1.74 8.95
N ILE A 74 15.01 1.64 9.52
CA ILE A 74 15.76 0.39 9.63
C ILE A 74 15.65 -0.11 11.07
N TYR A 75 15.29 -1.38 11.22
CA TYR A 75 15.23 -2.09 12.47
C TYR A 75 16.23 -3.24 12.48
N GLN A 76 16.76 -3.57 13.65
CA GLN A 76 17.62 -4.73 13.86
C GLN A 76 17.02 -5.68 14.89
N ASP A 77 16.99 -6.96 14.56
CA ASP A 77 16.69 -8.00 15.52
C ASP A 77 17.89 -8.18 16.47
N LYS A 78 17.67 -7.97 17.76
CA LYS A 78 18.72 -7.98 18.79
C LYS A 78 19.34 -9.36 19.01
N THR A 79 18.66 -10.44 18.62
CA THR A 79 19.10 -11.81 18.85
C THR A 79 19.89 -12.34 17.66
N THR A 80 19.43 -12.06 16.46
CA THR A 80 19.99 -12.59 15.21
C THR A 80 20.88 -11.59 14.47
N GLY A 81 20.79 -10.31 14.80
CA GLY A 81 21.47 -9.21 14.10
C GLY A 81 20.89 -8.88 12.72
N ARG A 82 19.82 -9.57 12.30
CA ARG A 82 19.15 -9.34 11.00
C ARG A 82 18.58 -7.93 10.94
N MET A 83 18.67 -7.32 9.76
CA MET A 83 18.14 -5.98 9.49
C MET A 83 16.84 -6.07 8.69
N ALA A 84 15.89 -5.19 9.00
CA ALA A 84 14.65 -5.02 8.26
C ALA A 84 14.38 -3.54 8.01
N THR A 85 14.14 -3.17 6.76
CA THR A 85 13.73 -1.81 6.38
C THR A 85 12.22 -1.76 6.24
N LEU A 86 11.55 -1.01 7.12
CA LEU A 86 10.14 -0.67 7.00
C LEU A 86 9.99 0.59 6.16
N PHE A 87 9.13 0.52 5.15
CA PHE A 87 8.68 1.67 4.38
C PHE A 87 7.15 1.71 4.35
N VAL A 88 6.56 2.86 4.65
CA VAL A 88 5.12 3.10 4.59
C VAL A 88 4.89 4.41 3.85
N ALA A 89 4.04 4.39 2.83
CA ALA A 89 3.59 5.59 2.13
C ALA A 89 2.06 5.64 2.19
N TYR A 90 1.52 6.67 2.84
CA TYR A 90 0.09 6.92 2.96
C TYR A 90 -0.39 7.96 1.95
N PHE A 91 -1.58 7.73 1.42
CA PHE A 91 -2.26 8.58 0.46
C PHE A 91 -3.66 8.86 0.99
N GLU A 92 -3.98 10.14 1.22
CA GLU A 92 -5.31 10.58 1.64
C GLU A 92 -6.34 10.44 0.50
N THR A 93 -5.86 10.51 -0.74
CA THR A 93 -6.68 10.36 -1.94
C THR A 93 -5.87 9.75 -3.08
N GLN A 94 -6.53 8.96 -3.91
CA GLN A 94 -5.99 8.45 -5.17
C GLN A 94 -6.46 9.26 -6.41
N ARG A 95 -6.96 10.49 -6.20
CA ARG A 95 -7.31 11.43 -7.28
C ARG A 95 -6.09 12.23 -7.76
N THR A 96 -6.30 13.00 -8.83
CA THR A 96 -5.33 14.01 -9.34
C THR A 96 -3.91 13.48 -9.59
N GLY A 97 -3.79 12.21 -9.96
CA GLY A 97 -2.52 11.57 -10.28
C GLY A 97 -1.70 11.13 -9.06
N LYS A 98 -2.28 11.15 -7.85
CA LYS A 98 -1.73 10.46 -6.68
C LYS A 98 -2.23 9.02 -6.71
N ALA A 99 -1.31 8.06 -6.70
CA ALA A 99 -1.65 6.65 -6.50
C ALA A 99 -0.37 5.87 -6.15
N PRO A 100 -0.43 4.93 -5.20
CA PRO A 100 0.73 4.08 -4.95
C PRO A 100 1.01 3.21 -6.16
N HIS A 101 2.24 3.23 -6.65
CA HIS A 101 2.73 2.25 -7.62
C HIS A 101 3.30 1.03 -6.89
N SER A 102 3.20 -0.15 -7.50
CA SER A 102 3.85 -1.34 -6.97
C SER A 102 5.38 -1.15 -6.92
N PRO A 103 6.08 -1.73 -5.93
CA PRO A 103 7.54 -1.84 -5.94
C PRO A 103 8.10 -2.45 -7.23
N LYS A 104 7.30 -3.22 -7.99
CA LYS A 104 7.64 -3.71 -9.34
C LYS A 104 8.06 -2.61 -10.32
N ASN A 105 7.55 -1.40 -10.15
CA ASN A 105 7.79 -0.30 -11.08
C ASN A 105 9.00 0.54 -10.67
N CYS A 106 9.31 0.59 -9.36
CA CYS A 106 10.41 1.41 -8.85
C CYS A 106 11.70 0.64 -8.62
N LEU A 107 11.63 -0.60 -8.14
CA LEU A 107 12.83 -1.38 -7.87
C LEU A 107 13.69 -1.58 -9.13
N PRO A 108 13.12 -1.94 -10.31
CA PRO A 108 13.91 -2.03 -11.54
C PRO A 108 14.51 -0.69 -11.98
N GLY A 109 13.82 0.42 -11.72
CA GLY A 109 14.33 1.77 -11.98
C GLY A 109 15.57 2.13 -11.17
N SER A 110 15.77 1.49 -10.02
CA SER A 110 16.97 1.58 -9.18
C SER A 110 17.95 0.41 -9.39
N GLY A 111 17.79 -0.37 -10.47
CA GLY A 111 18.66 -1.49 -10.83
C GLY A 111 18.33 -2.83 -10.15
N TRP A 112 17.27 -2.92 -9.34
CA TRP A 112 16.85 -4.14 -8.67
C TRP A 112 15.88 -4.93 -9.53
N ALA A 113 16.32 -6.07 -10.06
CA ALA A 113 15.50 -6.93 -10.90
C ALA A 113 14.78 -8.01 -10.07
N PRO A 114 13.48 -8.26 -10.25
CA PRO A 114 12.79 -9.36 -9.60
C PRO A 114 13.30 -10.70 -10.15
N SER A 115 13.77 -11.58 -9.26
CA SER A 115 14.20 -12.94 -9.59
C SER A 115 13.11 -13.97 -9.27
N GLN A 116 12.30 -13.72 -8.23
CA GLN A 116 11.14 -14.53 -7.88
C GLN A 116 10.01 -13.64 -7.37
N SER A 117 8.77 -14.02 -7.66
CA SER A 117 7.58 -13.32 -7.19
C SER A 117 6.47 -14.30 -6.83
N GLY A 118 5.79 -14.03 -5.74
CA GLY A 118 4.63 -14.77 -5.28
C GLY A 118 3.93 -14.06 -4.15
N THR A 119 3.14 -14.80 -3.40
CA THR A 119 2.42 -14.32 -2.23
C THR A 119 2.63 -15.29 -1.08
N ILE A 120 2.54 -14.79 0.15
CA ILE A 120 2.60 -15.60 1.37
C ILE A 120 1.50 -15.17 2.34
N ASP A 121 1.06 -16.13 3.15
CA ASP A 121 0.12 -15.90 4.24
C ASP A 121 0.88 -15.75 5.56
N ILE A 122 0.59 -14.68 6.30
CA ILE A 122 1.24 -14.38 7.58
C ILE A 122 0.19 -14.31 8.67
N ARG A 123 0.30 -15.18 9.68
CA ARG A 123 -0.53 -15.06 10.88
C ARG A 123 0.01 -13.90 11.72
N VAL A 124 -0.82 -12.87 11.94
CA VAL A 124 -0.51 -11.70 12.78
C VAL A 124 -1.51 -11.60 13.93
N ALA A 125 -1.10 -10.97 15.03
CA ALA A 125 -2.00 -10.66 16.13
C ALA A 125 -3.08 -9.64 15.68
N GLY A 126 -4.26 -9.71 16.28
CA GLY A 126 -5.36 -8.78 15.98
C GLY A 126 -6.24 -9.15 14.78
N GLU A 127 -5.78 -10.06 13.91
CA GLU A 127 -6.58 -10.54 12.75
C GLU A 127 -7.16 -11.94 13.01
N PRO A 128 -8.39 -12.24 12.54
CA PRO A 128 -8.97 -13.58 12.64
C PRO A 128 -8.26 -14.58 11.70
N ASP A 129 -7.92 -14.12 10.50
CA ASP A 129 -7.30 -14.92 9.44
C ASP A 129 -5.85 -14.45 9.17
N PRO A 130 -5.01 -15.29 8.52
CA PRO A 130 -3.72 -14.83 8.01
C PRO A 130 -3.87 -13.67 7.02
N ILE A 131 -2.96 -12.70 7.09
CA ILE A 131 -2.88 -11.64 6.08
C ILE A 131 -2.16 -12.15 4.83
N HIS A 132 -2.65 -11.77 3.67
CA HIS A 132 -2.10 -12.20 2.38
C HIS A 132 -1.24 -11.07 1.78
N VAL A 133 0.07 -11.29 1.65
CA VAL A 133 1.02 -10.26 1.19
C VAL A 133 1.86 -10.76 0.02
N ASN A 134 2.39 -9.83 -0.78
CA ASN A 134 3.38 -10.17 -1.79
C ASN A 134 4.70 -10.58 -1.14
N ARG A 135 5.39 -11.55 -1.76
CA ARG A 135 6.78 -11.89 -1.46
C ARG A 135 7.60 -11.93 -2.73
N TYR A 136 8.63 -11.10 -2.76
CA TYR A 136 9.50 -10.90 -3.91
C TYR A 136 10.93 -11.17 -3.47
N ILE A 137 11.71 -11.75 -4.35
CA ILE A 137 13.17 -11.74 -4.24
C ILE A 137 13.65 -10.84 -5.36
N VAL A 138 14.41 -9.82 -5.00
CA VAL A 138 15.03 -8.89 -5.94
C VAL A 138 16.53 -9.00 -5.85
N ALA A 139 17.22 -8.79 -6.96
CA ALA A 139 18.67 -8.87 -7.05
C ALA A 139 19.27 -7.60 -7.66
N HIS A 140 20.42 -7.17 -7.15
CA HIS A 140 21.23 -6.09 -7.69
C HIS A 140 22.71 -6.48 -7.60
N GLY A 141 23.28 -6.93 -8.73
CA GLY A 141 24.59 -7.57 -8.74
C GLY A 141 24.56 -8.86 -7.94
N ASP A 142 25.49 -9.02 -7.00
CA ASP A 142 25.57 -10.19 -6.10
C ASP A 142 24.66 -10.08 -4.87
N ASN A 143 24.03 -8.92 -4.66
CA ASN A 143 23.13 -8.71 -3.53
C ASN A 143 21.71 -9.15 -3.87
N GLN A 144 21.04 -9.76 -2.89
CA GLN A 144 19.63 -10.13 -2.99
C GLN A 144 18.87 -9.64 -1.77
N ASP A 145 17.61 -9.25 -1.96
CA ASP A 145 16.71 -8.85 -0.89
C ASP A 145 15.39 -9.61 -1.00
N VAL A 146 14.83 -9.97 0.16
CA VAL A 146 13.42 -10.35 0.28
C VAL A 146 12.60 -9.09 0.51
N VAL A 147 11.57 -8.90 -0.32
CA VAL A 147 10.64 -7.77 -0.23
C VAL A 147 9.24 -8.31 0.02
N LEU A 148 8.68 -7.97 1.17
CA LEU A 148 7.26 -8.16 1.46
C LEU A 148 6.52 -6.84 1.25
N TYR A 149 5.37 -6.85 0.58
CA TYR A 149 4.57 -5.63 0.46
C TYR A 149 3.08 -5.89 0.23
N TRP A 150 2.26 -4.91 0.61
CA TRP A 150 0.82 -4.91 0.39
C TRP A 150 0.26 -3.49 0.38
N TYR A 151 -0.96 -3.36 -0.11
CA TYR A 151 -1.78 -2.17 0.03
C TYR A 151 -2.71 -2.34 1.22
N GLN A 152 -2.73 -1.36 2.13
CA GLN A 152 -3.67 -1.29 3.24
C GLN A 152 -4.78 -0.31 2.87
N SER A 153 -6.03 -0.76 2.82
CA SER A 153 -7.17 0.13 2.52
C SER A 153 -8.44 -0.35 3.20
N HIS A 154 -9.03 0.50 4.03
CA HIS A 154 -10.31 0.26 4.70
C HIS A 154 -10.38 -1.13 5.37
N ASN A 155 -9.48 -1.36 6.34
CA ASN A 155 -9.32 -2.65 7.05
C ASN A 155 -8.97 -3.86 6.19
N ARG A 156 -8.56 -3.67 4.93
CA ARG A 156 -8.10 -4.77 4.07
C ARG A 156 -6.60 -4.72 3.84
N VAL A 157 -5.98 -5.89 3.98
CA VAL A 157 -4.63 -6.18 3.48
C VAL A 157 -4.76 -6.75 2.07
N ILE A 158 -4.19 -6.06 1.08
CA ILE A 158 -4.39 -6.38 -0.33
C ILE A 158 -3.03 -6.60 -0.99
N ALA A 159 -2.71 -7.84 -1.37
CA ALA A 159 -1.49 -8.13 -2.13
C ALA A 159 -1.60 -7.65 -3.60
N SER A 160 -2.71 -7.92 -4.27
CA SER A 160 -2.83 -7.65 -5.71
C SER A 160 -3.05 -6.16 -6.00
N GLU A 161 -2.18 -5.56 -6.83
CA GLU A 161 -2.38 -4.19 -7.33
C GLU A 161 -3.70 -4.05 -8.10
N TYR A 162 -4.09 -5.08 -8.86
CA TYR A 162 -5.36 -5.07 -9.58
C TYR A 162 -6.57 -5.07 -8.63
N ALA A 163 -6.52 -5.91 -7.58
CA ALA A 163 -7.55 -5.92 -6.55
C ALA A 163 -7.60 -4.58 -5.81
N ALA A 164 -6.44 -3.99 -5.49
CA ALA A 164 -6.36 -2.68 -4.85
C ALA A 164 -7.08 -1.61 -5.71
N LYS A 165 -6.83 -1.58 -7.03
CA LYS A 165 -7.52 -0.66 -7.95
C LYS A 165 -9.04 -0.89 -8.01
N ILE A 166 -9.48 -2.15 -8.05
CA ILE A 166 -10.92 -2.47 -7.99
C ILE A 166 -11.52 -1.93 -6.69
N PHE A 167 -10.87 -2.20 -5.55
CA PHE A 167 -11.37 -1.75 -4.25
C PHE A 167 -11.42 -0.23 -4.14
N THR A 168 -10.40 0.47 -4.66
CA THR A 168 -10.43 1.95 -4.75
C THR A 168 -11.68 2.43 -5.48
N VAL A 169 -12.02 1.85 -6.63
CA VAL A 169 -13.23 2.23 -7.39
C VAL A 169 -14.50 1.91 -6.59
N THR A 170 -14.60 0.71 -6.02
CA THR A 170 -15.80 0.31 -5.27
C THR A 170 -16.00 1.15 -4.01
N ASP A 171 -14.92 1.49 -3.31
CA ASP A 171 -14.96 2.31 -2.10
C ASP A 171 -15.25 3.77 -2.43
N SER A 172 -14.73 4.28 -3.55
CA SER A 172 -15.04 5.63 -4.02
C SER A 172 -16.52 5.79 -4.30
N ILE A 173 -17.18 4.76 -4.83
CA ILE A 173 -18.63 4.76 -5.07
C ILE A 173 -19.42 4.57 -3.77
N ARG A 174 -19.01 3.61 -2.92
CA ARG A 174 -19.80 3.18 -1.75
C ARG A 174 -19.59 4.05 -0.51
N TYR A 175 -18.36 4.47 -0.28
CA TYR A 175 -17.92 5.16 0.94
C TYR A 175 -17.42 6.58 0.67
N ASN A 176 -17.33 6.99 -0.61
CA ASN A 176 -16.79 8.28 -1.04
C ASN A 176 -15.37 8.53 -0.52
N ARG A 177 -14.53 7.48 -0.49
CA ARG A 177 -13.13 7.55 -0.03
C ARG A 177 -12.24 6.68 -0.92
N SER A 178 -10.97 7.05 -1.02
CA SER A 178 -9.97 6.36 -1.85
C SER A 178 -8.61 6.25 -1.18
N ASP A 179 -8.54 6.56 0.12
CA ASP A 179 -7.31 6.53 0.92
C ASP A 179 -6.70 5.13 1.01
N THR A 180 -5.37 5.07 1.01
CA THR A 180 -4.61 3.81 0.99
C THR A 180 -3.20 4.02 1.54
N SER A 181 -2.59 2.95 2.03
CA SER A 181 -1.15 2.92 2.30
C SER A 181 -0.47 1.80 1.54
N LEU A 182 0.72 2.06 1.00
CA LEU A 182 1.66 1.01 0.58
C LEU A 182 2.57 0.71 1.77
N VAL A 183 2.57 -0.53 2.25
CA VAL A 183 3.49 -1.01 3.27
C VAL A 183 4.49 -1.95 2.62
N ARG A 184 5.78 -1.78 2.91
CA ARG A 184 6.88 -2.58 2.38
C ARG A 184 7.90 -2.89 3.47
N VAL A 185 8.32 -4.14 3.53
CA VAL A 185 9.42 -4.62 4.37
C VAL A 185 10.50 -5.21 3.47
N ILE A 186 11.74 -4.78 3.66
CA ILE A 186 12.90 -5.31 2.93
C ILE A 186 13.86 -5.95 3.93
N VAL A 187 14.30 -7.18 3.67
CA VAL A 187 15.31 -7.87 4.45
C VAL A 187 16.42 -8.38 3.52
N PRO A 188 17.68 -8.00 3.74
CA PRO A 188 18.80 -8.50 2.94
C PRO A 188 18.99 -10.02 3.09
N VAL A 189 19.26 -10.67 1.96
CA VAL A 189 19.63 -12.08 1.88
C VAL A 189 21.13 -12.21 2.14
N ALA A 190 21.49 -12.98 3.16
CA ALA A 190 22.87 -13.27 3.50
C ALA A 190 23.22 -14.69 3.05
N GLY A 191 24.33 -14.86 2.33
CA GLY A 191 24.81 -16.18 1.89
C GLY A 191 23.85 -16.94 0.95
N GLY A 192 22.98 -16.23 0.23
CA GLY A 192 21.98 -16.84 -0.65
C GLY A 192 20.79 -17.50 0.07
N ASP A 193 20.71 -17.41 1.40
CA ASP A 193 19.61 -17.99 2.18
C ASP A 193 18.38 -17.07 2.19
N THR A 194 17.59 -17.21 1.13
CA THR A 194 16.34 -16.45 0.94
C THR A 194 15.25 -16.88 1.92
N GLN A 195 15.31 -18.08 2.48
CA GLN A 195 14.32 -18.57 3.43
C GLN A 195 14.53 -17.89 4.78
N SER A 196 15.75 -17.87 5.31
CA SER A 196 16.02 -17.18 6.58
C SER A 196 15.72 -15.68 6.51
N ALA A 197 15.98 -15.03 5.36
CA ALA A 197 15.57 -13.64 5.14
C ALA A 197 14.03 -13.47 5.12
N THR A 198 13.31 -14.44 4.56
CA THR A 198 11.83 -14.46 4.58
C THR A 198 11.31 -14.62 6.00
N ASP A 199 11.86 -15.54 6.78
CA ASP A 199 11.44 -15.79 8.15
C ASP A 199 11.67 -14.55 9.04
N ALA A 200 12.80 -13.86 8.85
CA ALA A 200 13.08 -12.58 9.50
C ALA A 200 12.08 -11.49 9.09
N ALA A 201 11.75 -11.38 7.80
CA ALA A 201 10.76 -10.43 7.31
C ALA A 201 9.36 -10.72 7.89
N VAL A 202 8.97 -11.99 7.95
CA VAL A 202 7.70 -12.45 8.55
C VAL A 202 7.67 -12.13 10.05
N SER A 203 8.73 -12.43 10.79
CA SER A 203 8.85 -12.13 12.22
C SER A 203 8.73 -10.63 12.50
N PHE A 204 9.37 -9.80 11.66
CA PHE A 204 9.25 -8.35 11.77
C PHE A 204 7.81 -7.88 11.50
N VAL A 205 7.17 -8.38 10.45
CA VAL A 205 5.75 -8.08 10.14
C VAL A 205 4.86 -8.45 11.32
N GLN A 206 5.02 -9.64 11.90
CA GLN A 206 4.24 -10.09 13.06
C GLN A 206 4.39 -9.17 14.28
N THR A 207 5.55 -8.56 14.45
CA THR A 207 5.84 -7.67 15.56
C THR A 207 5.23 -6.28 15.34
N MET A 208 5.29 -5.76 14.11
CA MET A 208 4.93 -4.37 13.81
C MET A 208 3.49 -4.17 13.32
N PHE A 209 2.83 -5.22 12.82
CA PHE A 209 1.53 -5.09 12.14
C PHE A 209 0.46 -4.42 13.00
N GLU A 210 0.19 -4.94 14.19
CA GLU A 210 -0.88 -4.42 15.05
C GLU A 210 -0.60 -2.99 15.54
N PRO A 211 0.62 -2.64 16.04
CA PRO A 211 0.97 -1.25 16.33
C PRO A 211 0.84 -0.32 15.12
N LEU A 212 1.26 -0.77 13.94
CA LEU A 212 1.23 0.03 12.72
C LEU A 212 -0.20 0.28 12.24
N LYS A 213 -1.10 -0.69 12.39
CA LYS A 213 -2.50 -0.63 11.93
C LYS A 213 -3.24 0.62 12.43
N GLN A 214 -2.88 1.14 13.61
CA GLN A 214 -3.45 2.36 14.19
C GLN A 214 -3.10 3.66 13.44
N PHE A 215 -2.13 3.60 12.54
CA PHE A 215 -1.66 4.70 11.70
C PHE A 215 -2.12 4.54 10.25
N LEU A 216 -2.73 3.41 9.90
CA LEU A 216 -3.14 3.09 8.55
C LEU A 216 -4.65 3.30 8.36
N PRO A 217 -5.11 3.47 7.12
CA PRO A 217 -6.53 3.63 6.84
C PRO A 217 -7.35 2.38 7.20
N VAL A 218 -8.19 2.55 8.21
CA VAL A 218 -9.19 1.60 8.71
C VAL A 218 -10.58 1.92 8.17
#